data_AF-A0A8H6NZZ5-F1
#
_entry.id   AF-A0A8H6NZZ5-F1
#
_cell.length_a   1.000
_cell.length_b   1.000
_cell.length_c   1.000
_cell.angle_alpha   90.00
_cell.angle_beta   90.00
_cell.angle_gamma   90.00
#
_symmetry.space_group_name_H-M   'P 1'
#
loop_
_entity.id
_entity.type
_entity.pdbx_description
1 polymer ?
#
loop_
_entity_poly.entity_id
_entity_poly.type
_entity_poly.pdbx_seq_one_letter_code
_entity_poly.pdbx_strand_id
1 'polypeptide(L)'
;MSTDTLVPILIYLTGETRTNDVVLVDENVSSFEEFAACLYQSLRPKIPEYYLESGERSITQAFVTWQPSDIFPQETEIVEGNVRAVLRLLAARRGVDTVRVWLNEID
;
A
#
# COMPACT_ATOMS: atom_id res chain seq x y z
N MET A 1 -14.89 2.79 -16.91
CA MET A 1 -13.51 2.50 -16.48
C MET A 1 -13.27 1.03 -16.79
N SER A 2 -12.25 0.68 -17.60
CA SER A 2 -11.91 -0.74 -17.78
C SER A 2 -11.33 -1.25 -16.46
N THR A 3 -11.76 -2.42 -16.00
CA THR A 3 -11.19 -3.08 -14.81
C THR A 3 -9.83 -3.73 -15.08
N ASP A 4 -9.38 -3.73 -16.34
CA ASP A 4 -8.16 -4.40 -16.78
C ASP A 4 -6.88 -3.77 -16.20
N THR A 5 -6.95 -2.54 -15.69
CA THR A 5 -5.82 -1.82 -15.06
C THR A 5 -5.78 -1.99 -13.55
N LEU A 6 -6.73 -2.71 -12.95
CA LEU A 6 -6.79 -2.89 -11.51
C LEU A 6 -5.87 -4.03 -11.07
N VAL A 7 -4.97 -3.70 -10.15
CA VAL A 7 -4.02 -4.59 -9.54
C VAL A 7 -4.51 -4.96 -8.14
N PRO A 8 -4.73 -6.25 -7.83
CA PRO A 8 -5.01 -6.68 -6.47
C PRO A 8 -3.74 -6.60 -5.63
N ILE A 9 -3.81 -5.93 -4.49
CA ILE A 9 -2.70 -5.75 -3.57
C ILE A 9 -3.14 -6.17 -2.17
N LEU A 10 -2.37 -7.07 -1.56
CA LEU A 10 -2.47 -7.34 -0.13
C LEU A 10 -1.77 -6.20 0.61
N ILE A 11 -2.55 -5.38 1.31
CA ILE A 11 -2.02 -4.31 2.14
C ILE A 11 -1.97 -4.72 3.60
N TYR A 12 -0.90 -4.31 4.29
CA TYR A 12 -0.66 -4.58 5.70
C TYR A 12 -0.29 -3.28 6.41
N LEU A 13 -1.15 -2.81 7.31
CA LEU A 13 -0.82 -1.70 8.19
C LEU A 13 0.20 -2.18 9.23
N THR A 14 1.39 -1.59 9.18
CA THR A 14 2.45 -1.88 10.15
C THR A 14 2.27 -1.01 11.39
N GLY A 15 2.49 -1.62 12.55
CA GLY A 15 2.40 -0.98 13.86
C GLY A 15 1.92 -1.99 14.88
N GLU A 16 1.27 -1.50 15.92
CA GLU A 16 0.66 -2.35 16.97
C GLU A 16 -0.64 -3.02 16.52
N THR A 17 -1.25 -2.53 15.44
CA THR A 17 -2.46 -3.13 14.85
C THR A 17 -2.08 -4.13 13.77
N ARG A 18 -2.56 -5.38 13.91
CA ARG A 18 -2.47 -6.38 12.85
C ARG A 18 -3.63 -6.21 11.87
N THR A 19 -3.65 -5.09 11.14
CA THR A 19 -4.72 -4.77 10.19
C THR A 19 -4.25 -5.03 8.76
N ASN A 20 -4.98 -5.86 8.03
CA ASN A 20 -4.71 -6.13 6.61
C ASN A 20 -5.99 -6.09 5.77
N ASP A 21 -5.79 -5.90 4.47
CA ASP A 21 -6.87 -5.96 3.48
C ASP A 21 -6.36 -6.32 2.09
N VAL A 22 -7.28 -6.67 1.19
CA VAL A 22 -7.00 -6.76 -0.24
C VAL A 22 -7.71 -5.62 -0.95
N VAL A 23 -6.96 -4.80 -1.68
CA VAL A 23 -7.45 -3.61 -2.37
C VAL A 23 -7.13 -3.69 -3.84
N LEU A 24 -8.04 -3.20 -4.68
CA LEU A 24 -7.80 -3.01 -6.11
C LEU A 24 -7.28 -1.60 -6.34
N VAL A 25 -6.06 -1.49 -6.87
CA VAL A 25 -5.41 -0.21 -7.18
C VAL A 25 -5.20 -0.10 -8.68
N ASP A 26 -5.49 1.06 -9.28
CA ASP A 26 -5.19 1.28 -10.70
C ASP A 26 -3.68 1.37 -10.92
N GLU A 27 -3.11 0.55 -11.80
CA GLU A 27 -1.67 0.59 -12.11
C GLU A 27 -1.19 1.91 -12.73
N ASN A 28 -2.12 2.77 -13.17
CA ASN A 28 -1.80 4.06 -13.77
C ASN A 28 -1.65 5.21 -12.78
N VAL A 29 -1.90 4.98 -11.48
CA VAL A 29 -1.63 5.94 -10.41
C VAL A 29 -0.23 6.52 -10.58
N SER A 30 -0.14 7.85 -10.60
CA SER A 30 1.09 8.58 -10.91
C SER A 30 1.78 9.18 -9.70
N SER A 31 1.09 9.30 -8.56
CA SER A 31 1.66 9.89 -7.36
C SER A 31 1.54 8.97 -6.16
N PHE A 32 2.49 9.12 -5.24
CA PHE A 32 2.46 8.43 -3.96
C PHE A 32 1.26 8.88 -3.12
N GLU A 33 0.89 10.16 -3.17
CA GLU A 33 -0.26 10.70 -2.42
C GLU A 33 -1.58 10.04 -2.85
N GLU A 34 -1.83 9.93 -4.16
CA GLU A 34 -3.04 9.27 -4.70
C GLU A 34 -3.06 7.79 -4.30
N PHE A 35 -1.92 7.11 -4.41
CA PHE A 35 -1.76 5.73 -3.99
C PHE A 35 -2.05 5.56 -2.48
N ALA A 36 -1.41 6.36 -1.64
CA ALA A 36 -1.56 6.36 -0.19
C ALA A 36 -3.00 6.63 0.24
N ALA A 37 -3.68 7.61 -0.38
CA ALA A 37 -5.08 7.91 -0.10
C ALA A 37 -6.00 6.73 -0.43
N CYS A 38 -5.77 6.06 -1.57
CA CYS A 38 -6.53 4.87 -1.97
C CYS A 38 -6.39 3.72 -0.95
N LEU A 39 -5.16 3.43 -0.52
CA LEU A 39 -4.92 2.40 0.49
C LEU A 39 -5.53 2.77 1.85
N TYR A 40 -5.38 4.02 2.26
CA TYR A 40 -5.88 4.51 3.54
C TYR A 40 -7.41 4.43 3.61
N GLN A 41 -8.13 4.81 2.55
CA GLN A 41 -9.60 4.70 2.51
C GLN A 41 -10.08 3.27 2.75
N SER A 42 -9.35 2.28 2.22
CA SER A 42 -9.67 0.86 2.42
C SER A 42 -9.36 0.39 3.84
N LEU A 43 -8.27 0.87 4.44
CA LEU A 43 -7.88 0.53 5.81
C LEU A 43 -8.69 1.26 6.88
N ARG A 44 -9.15 2.49 6.61
CA ARG A 44 -9.78 3.39 7.60
C ARG A 44 -10.90 2.75 8.42
N PRO A 45 -11.82 1.95 7.85
CA PRO A 45 -12.88 1.28 8.63
C PRO A 45 -12.36 0.20 9.59
N LYS A 46 -11.13 -0.29 9.37
CA LYS A 46 -10.48 -1.34 10.18
C LYS A 46 -9.47 -0.80 11.18
N ILE A 47 -9.15 0.49 11.14
CA ILE A 47 -8.28 1.15 12.10
C ILE A 47 -9.11 1.43 13.37
N PRO A 48 -8.69 0.98 14.56
CA PRO A 48 -9.39 1.27 15.81
C PRO A 48 -9.50 2.78 16.08
N GLU A 49 -10.67 3.24 16.57
CA GLU A 49 -10.98 4.67 16.70
C GLU A 49 -10.00 5.44 17.59
N TYR A 50 -9.42 4.80 18.60
CA TYR A 50 -8.44 5.44 19.49
C TYR A 50 -7.16 5.90 18.77
N TYR A 51 -6.82 5.35 17.58
CA TYR A 51 -5.72 5.90 16.77
C TYR A 51 -6.09 7.20 16.06
N LEU A 52 -7.38 7.48 15.92
CA LEU A 52 -7.94 8.56 15.11
C LEU A 52 -8.36 9.76 15.96
N GLU A 53 -8.63 9.52 17.25
CA GLU A 53 -8.86 10.57 18.25
C GLU A 53 -7.68 11.56 18.35
N SER A 54 -6.47 11.10 18.05
CA SER A 54 -5.27 11.94 18.11
C SER A 54 -5.15 12.93 16.93
N GLY A 55 -5.93 12.78 15.85
CA GLY A 55 -5.91 13.69 14.70
C GLY A 55 -6.02 12.99 13.35
N GLU A 56 -5.83 13.76 12.27
CA GLU A 56 -5.89 13.23 10.90
C GLU A 56 -4.72 12.26 10.64
N ARG A 57 -5.07 11.05 10.21
CA ARG A 57 -4.10 10.01 9.85
C ARG A 57 -3.99 9.90 8.34
N SER A 58 -2.77 9.68 7.86
CA SER A 58 -2.46 9.41 6.45
C SER A 58 -1.32 8.40 6.36
N ILE A 59 -1.22 7.71 5.22
CA ILE A 59 -0.10 6.82 4.95
C ILE A 59 1.10 7.66 4.49
N THR A 60 2.20 7.60 5.22
CA THR A 60 3.42 8.37 4.94
C THR A 60 4.51 7.51 4.30
N GLN A 61 4.45 6.19 4.49
CA GLN A 61 5.44 5.26 3.96
C GLN A 61 4.75 4.00 3.46
N ALA A 62 5.23 3.48 2.34
CA ALA A 62 4.80 2.19 1.80
C ALA A 62 5.99 1.42 1.24
N PHE A 63 6.01 0.11 1.50
CA PHE A 63 7.04 -0.80 1.03
C PHE A 63 6.40 -2.05 0.46
N VAL A 64 6.83 -2.49 -0.71
CA VAL A 64 6.56 -3.86 -1.14
C VAL A 64 7.52 -4.78 -0.43
N THR A 65 7.00 -5.77 0.28
CA THR A 65 7.76 -6.97 0.70
C THR A 65 7.55 -8.03 -0.36
N TRP A 66 8.62 -8.31 -1.11
CA TRP A 66 8.59 -9.30 -2.18
C TRP A 66 8.68 -10.70 -1.59
N GLN A 67 7.87 -11.63 -2.11
CA GLN A 67 8.07 -13.05 -1.83
C GLN A 67 9.47 -13.48 -2.29
N PRO A 68 10.14 -14.41 -1.58
CA PRO A 68 11.51 -14.80 -1.87
C PRO A 68 11.75 -15.06 -3.36
N SER A 69 12.76 -14.39 -3.90
CA SER A 69 13.12 -14.43 -5.31
C SER A 69 14.59 -14.07 -5.47
N ASP A 70 15.29 -14.73 -6.40
CA ASP A 70 16.72 -14.50 -6.62
C ASP A 70 17.03 -13.13 -7.25
N ILE A 71 16.01 -12.45 -7.79
CA ILE A 71 16.16 -11.26 -8.64
C ILE A 71 15.67 -9.98 -7.94
N PHE A 72 14.73 -10.10 -7.01
CA PHE A 72 14.13 -8.94 -6.35
C PHE A 72 14.81 -8.70 -5.01
N PRO A 73 14.95 -7.44 -4.57
CA PRO A 73 15.35 -7.17 -3.19
C PRO A 73 14.30 -7.72 -2.22
N GLN A 74 14.66 -7.84 -0.95
CA GLN A 74 13.70 -8.26 0.08
C GLN A 74 12.52 -7.28 0.19
N GLU A 75 12.81 -5.99 0.09
CA GLU A 75 11.81 -4.93 0.12
C GLU A 75 12.14 -3.82 -0.87
N THR A 76 11.12 -3.07 -1.28
CA THR A 76 11.26 -1.88 -2.12
C THR A 76 10.33 -0.81 -1.61
N GLU A 77 10.90 0.34 -1.28
CA GLU A 77 10.13 1.54 -0.93
C GLU A 77 9.35 2.04 -2.15
N ILE A 78 8.08 2.34 -1.96
CA ILE A 78 7.21 2.95 -2.95
C ILE A 78 7.27 4.46 -2.71
N VAL A 79 7.76 5.18 -3.71
CA VAL A 79 7.91 6.64 -3.69
C VAL A 79 7.33 7.24 -4.97
N GLU A 80 7.20 8.56 -5.01
CA GLU A 80 6.67 9.32 -6.16
C GLU A 80 7.29 8.88 -7.50
N GLY A 81 8.62 8.69 -7.52
CA GLY A 81 9.35 8.35 -8.74
C GLY A 81 9.16 6.91 -9.25
N ASN A 82 8.62 5.98 -8.45
CA ASN A 82 8.54 4.57 -8.82
C ASN A 82 7.16 3.90 -8.65
N VAL A 83 6.17 4.57 -8.05
CA VAL A 83 4.86 3.98 -7.71
C VAL A 83 4.22 3.24 -8.88
N ARG A 84 4.15 3.87 -10.06
CA ARG A 84 3.61 3.26 -11.28
C ARG A 84 4.38 2.02 -11.71
N ALA A 85 5.71 2.08 -11.66
CA ALA A 85 6.55 0.96 -12.06
C ALA A 85 6.37 -0.23 -11.11
N VAL A 86 6.29 0.03 -9.81
CA VAL A 86 6.04 -0.99 -8.79
C VAL A 86 4.66 -1.64 -8.97
N LEU A 87 3.60 -0.85 -9.20
CA LEU A 87 2.25 -1.39 -9.46
C LEU A 87 2.21 -2.32 -10.67
N ARG A 88 2.88 -1.94 -11.76
CA ARG A 88 3.00 -2.79 -12.96
C ARG A 88 3.80 -4.07 -12.71
N LEU A 89 4.84 -4.01 -11.87
CA LEU A 89 5.57 -5.22 -11.47
C LEU A 89 4.69 -6.15 -10.63
N LEU A 90 3.90 -5.62 -9.70
CA LEU A 90 2.91 -6.39 -8.92
C LEU A 90 1.88 -7.05 -9.84
N ALA A 91 1.33 -6.29 -10.81
CA ALA A 91 0.39 -6.79 -11.81
C ALA A 91 0.98 -7.94 -12.64
N ALA A 92 2.22 -7.77 -13.11
CA ALA A 92 2.92 -8.76 -13.92
C ALA A 92 3.23 -10.04 -13.14
N ARG A 93 3.55 -9.92 -11.85
CA ARG A 93 3.91 -11.07 -11.00
C ARG A 93 2.73 -11.96 -10.66
N ARG A 94 1.49 -11.44 -10.64
CA ARG A 94 0.27 -12.18 -10.29
C ARG A 94 0.39 -12.96 -8.96
N GLY A 95 1.32 -12.55 -8.09
CA GLY A 95 1.68 -13.23 -6.85
C GLY A 95 1.11 -12.51 -5.63
N VAL A 96 1.32 -13.11 -4.45
CA VAL A 96 0.88 -12.56 -3.15
C VAL A 96 2.04 -11.80 -2.50
N ASP A 97 2.56 -10.79 -3.20
CA ASP A 97 3.46 -9.83 -2.58
C ASP A 97 2.65 -8.89 -1.68
N THR A 98 3.24 -8.40 -0.60
CA THR A 98 2.54 -7.59 0.42
C THR A 98 3.03 -6.16 0.36
N VAL A 99 2.12 -5.20 0.32
CA VAL A 99 2.44 -3.79 0.54
C VAL A 99 2.25 -3.45 2.01
N ARG A 100 3.35 -3.20 2.70
CA ARG A 100 3.36 -2.72 4.08
C ARG A 100 3.25 -1.21 4.08
N VAL A 101 2.39 -0.66 4.93
CA VAL A 101 2.18 0.78 5.05
C VAL A 101 2.30 1.24 6.50
N TRP A 102 2.69 2.49 6.69
CA TRP A 102 2.77 3.14 8.01
C TRP A 102 1.91 4.40 7.98
N LEU A 103 1.22 4.65 9.10
CA LEU A 103 0.56 5.94 9.31
C LEU A 103 1.58 6.96 9.82
N ASN A 104 1.31 8.24 9.59
CA ASN A 104 2.02 9.32 10.25
C ASN A 104 2.03 9.16 11.78
N GLU A 105 3.13 9.56 12.41
CA GLU A 105 3.17 9.85 13.83
C GLU A 105 2.27 11.06 14.12
N ILE A 106 1.65 11.07 15.31
CA ILE A 106 0.92 12.24 15.81
C ILE A 106 1.66 12.71 17.05
N ASP A 107 2.06 13.97 17.03
CA ASP A 107 2.70 14.69 18.14
C ASP A 107 1.72 14.96 19.30
#